data_AF-A0A6I9XKP8-F1
#
_entry.id   AF-A0A6I9XKP8-F1
#
_cell.length_a   1.000
_cell.length_b   1.000
_cell.length_c   1.000
_cell.angle_alpha   90.00
_cell.angle_beta   90.00
_cell.angle_gamma   90.00
#
_symmetry.space_group_name_H-M   'P 1'
#
loop_
_entity.id
_entity.type
_entity.pdbx_description
1 polymer ?
#
loop_
_entity_poly.entity_id
_entity_poly.type
_entity_poly.pdbx_seq_one_letter_code
_entity_poly.pdbx_strand_id
1 'polypeptide(L)'
;PEFCFYLSFPVQKEIVHFHSDLDIEVEDVTDHYNINTFLQQLSVKDILEKAENGSPFVVAIIEDSIGNKHSYNFLCPGREIVIYKKFQAGRILASEIKNNSSKRYFLIPESYKGKFKRQPREFPTAYDLEIARDMKEKLHVVATKAFDCPHEDMCSVSVGDNFLIPKYQKSQVVEYGRKCVETALPCEQIILPNKVNKTVLLPMFMEGGFNEVVHDKNQYDLSELCNNSHLPLNVTVGIRDLSTQEDILVGIPYLQLEEKINDSYLLISNLNNPTEIWEVSVHCLNMSFQLLREYPDDSVHPQIKSIVEEITEDQYYMMRKYKNQATIPPPRPPKVHLVEESK
;
A
#
# COMPACT_ATOMS: atom_id res chain seq x y z
N PRO A 1 -7.03 -33.15 -29.17
CA PRO A 1 -5.61 -33.04 -29.54
C PRO A 1 -5.25 -31.57 -29.78
N GLU A 2 -4.69 -30.91 -28.76
CA GLU A 2 -4.07 -29.60 -28.92
C GLU A 2 -2.72 -29.81 -29.59
N PHE A 3 -2.56 -29.28 -30.80
CA PHE A 3 -1.27 -29.27 -31.49
C PHE A 3 -0.53 -28.00 -31.08
N CYS A 4 0.61 -28.13 -30.42
CA CYS A 4 1.52 -27.03 -30.16
C CYS A 4 2.53 -26.94 -31.32
N PHE A 5 2.57 -25.79 -32.00
CA PHE A 5 3.57 -25.50 -33.02
C PHE A 5 4.74 -24.76 -32.37
N TYR A 6 5.94 -25.31 -32.45
CA TYR A 6 7.17 -24.63 -32.01
C TYR A 6 8.02 -24.28 -33.23
N LEU A 7 8.29 -22.98 -33.40
CA LEU A 7 9.24 -22.49 -34.39
C LEU A 7 10.61 -22.36 -33.70
N SER A 8 11.56 -23.20 -34.10
CA SER A 8 12.94 -23.11 -33.66
C SER A 8 13.69 -22.12 -34.54
N PHE A 9 14.06 -20.96 -34.00
CA PHE A 9 14.93 -20.01 -34.67
C PHE A 9 16.36 -20.14 -34.15
N PRO A 10 17.38 -20.33 -35.02
CA PRO A 10 18.75 -20.10 -34.60
C PRO A 10 18.89 -18.61 -34.24
N VAL A 11 19.16 -18.36 -32.97
CA VAL A 11 19.24 -17.06 -32.30
C VAL A 11 19.83 -15.96 -33.20
N GLN A 12 19.03 -14.96 -33.56
CA GLN A 12 19.50 -13.60 -33.84
C GLN A 12 18.39 -12.56 -33.65
N LYS A 13 18.80 -11.39 -33.15
CA LYS A 13 18.00 -10.24 -32.69
C LYS A 13 17.29 -9.48 -33.83
N GLU A 14 16.45 -10.13 -34.62
CA GLU A 14 15.66 -9.42 -35.64
C GLU A 14 14.18 -9.76 -35.53
N ILE A 15 13.34 -8.74 -35.72
CA ILE A 15 11.90 -8.87 -35.80
C ILE A 15 11.61 -9.75 -37.03
N VAL A 16 11.15 -10.98 -36.80
CA VAL A 16 10.81 -11.92 -37.87
C VAL A 16 9.45 -11.54 -38.45
N HIS A 17 9.43 -10.98 -39.65
CA HIS A 17 8.21 -10.77 -40.42
C HIS A 17 7.84 -12.05 -41.14
N PHE A 18 6.78 -12.72 -40.69
CA PHE A 18 6.22 -13.85 -41.42
C PHE A 18 5.47 -13.35 -42.65
N HIS A 19 5.89 -13.79 -43.82
CA HIS A 19 5.15 -13.53 -45.04
C HIS A 19 3.87 -14.40 -45.06
N SER A 20 2.80 -13.85 -45.64
CA SER A 20 1.48 -14.48 -45.70
C SER A 20 1.42 -15.78 -46.53
N ASP A 21 2.48 -16.06 -47.28
CA ASP A 21 2.69 -17.21 -48.16
C ASP A 21 3.74 -18.19 -47.62
N LEU A 22 4.02 -18.14 -46.31
CA LEU A 22 4.90 -19.11 -45.66
C LEU A 22 4.32 -20.53 -45.75
N ASP A 23 5.00 -21.39 -46.51
CA ASP A 23 4.73 -22.82 -46.53
C ASP A 23 5.17 -23.44 -45.19
N ILE A 24 4.20 -23.90 -44.40
CA ILE A 24 4.43 -24.57 -43.11
C ILE A 24 4.33 -26.07 -43.33
N GLU A 25 5.47 -26.75 -43.23
CA GLU A 25 5.52 -28.22 -43.21
C GLU A 25 5.41 -28.71 -41.75
N VAL A 26 4.49 -29.62 -41.50
CA VAL A 26 4.25 -30.18 -40.16
C VAL A 26 4.90 -31.55 -40.09
N GLU A 27 6.00 -31.65 -39.36
CA GLU A 27 6.71 -32.90 -39.13
C GLU A 27 6.40 -33.44 -37.72
N ASP A 28 6.10 -34.73 -37.63
CA ASP A 28 5.89 -35.40 -36.34
C ASP A 28 7.24 -35.72 -35.69
N VAL A 29 7.59 -34.92 -34.68
CA VAL A 29 8.85 -35.04 -33.93
C VAL A 29 8.73 -35.85 -32.64
N THR A 30 7.57 -36.49 -32.40
CA THR A 30 7.26 -37.19 -31.13
C THR A 30 8.26 -38.30 -30.81
N ASP A 31 8.80 -38.97 -31.83
CA ASP A 31 9.78 -40.07 -31.67
C ASP A 31 11.24 -39.61 -31.73
N HIS A 32 11.50 -38.37 -32.15
CA HIS A 32 12.83 -37.85 -32.45
C HIS A 32 13.42 -36.96 -31.36
N TYR A 33 12.59 -36.47 -30.43
CA TYR A 33 13.02 -35.64 -29.32
C TYR A 33 12.51 -36.20 -27.99
N ASN A 34 13.38 -36.20 -26.98
CA ASN A 34 12.94 -36.51 -25.62
C ASN A 34 11.90 -35.44 -25.21
N ILE A 35 10.74 -35.84 -24.70
CA ILE A 35 9.70 -34.90 -24.23
C ILE A 35 10.26 -33.93 -23.18
N ASN A 36 11.31 -34.34 -22.46
CA ASN A 36 12.08 -33.50 -21.53
C ASN A 36 12.91 -32.39 -22.21
N THR A 37 12.97 -32.35 -23.54
CA THR A 37 13.62 -31.29 -24.34
C THR A 37 12.65 -30.14 -24.62
N PHE A 38 11.35 -30.35 -24.46
CA PHE A 38 10.38 -29.26 -24.51
C PHE A 38 10.55 -28.40 -23.27
N LEU A 39 10.90 -27.14 -23.50
CA LEU A 39 11.14 -26.17 -22.45
C LEU A 39 9.84 -25.95 -21.67
N GLN A 40 9.81 -26.33 -20.40
CA GLN A 40 8.64 -26.15 -19.56
C GLN A 40 8.47 -24.67 -19.21
N GLN A 41 7.53 -24.01 -19.90
CA GLN A 41 7.09 -22.67 -19.55
C GLN A 41 6.29 -22.73 -18.25
N LEU A 42 6.63 -21.86 -17.31
CA LEU A 42 5.97 -21.70 -16.03
C LEU A 42 5.25 -20.35 -16.00
N SER A 43 4.00 -20.39 -15.58
CA SER A 43 3.29 -19.19 -15.15
C SER A 43 3.74 -18.76 -13.75
N VAL A 44 3.37 -17.55 -13.36
CA VAL A 44 3.57 -17.04 -11.99
C VAL A 44 2.97 -17.98 -10.95
N LYS A 45 1.81 -18.57 -11.24
CA LYS A 45 1.14 -19.50 -10.32
C LYS A 45 1.98 -20.76 -10.12
N ASP A 46 2.50 -21.33 -11.19
CA ASP A 46 3.34 -22.54 -11.12
C ASP A 46 4.61 -22.28 -10.32
N ILE A 47 5.21 -21.09 -10.48
CA ILE A 47 6.34 -20.65 -9.66
C ILE A 47 5.97 -20.58 -8.18
N LEU A 48 4.83 -19.97 -7.86
CA LEU A 48 4.40 -19.83 -6.47
C LEU A 48 4.15 -21.18 -5.81
N GLU A 49 3.52 -22.11 -6.53
CA GLU A 49 3.27 -23.47 -6.04
C GLU A 49 4.59 -24.22 -5.84
N LYS A 50 5.50 -24.14 -6.80
CA LYS A 50 6.82 -24.79 -6.69
C LYS A 50 7.67 -24.18 -5.57
N ALA A 51 7.62 -22.86 -5.37
CA ALA A 51 8.37 -22.15 -4.34
C ALA A 51 7.77 -22.29 -2.92
N GLU A 52 6.57 -22.87 -2.77
CA GLU A 52 5.94 -23.07 -1.46
C GLU A 52 6.52 -24.27 -0.71
N ASN A 53 6.86 -25.36 -1.42
CA ASN A 53 7.34 -26.61 -0.83
C ASN A 53 8.55 -27.23 -1.54
N GLY A 54 9.08 -26.60 -2.59
CA GLY A 54 10.18 -27.11 -3.40
C GLY A 54 11.57 -26.66 -2.95
N SER A 55 12.59 -27.34 -3.46
CA SER A 55 13.97 -26.85 -3.45
C SER A 55 14.07 -25.55 -4.26
N PRO A 56 15.07 -24.69 -3.97
CA PRO A 56 15.38 -23.56 -4.85
C PRO A 56 15.57 -24.02 -6.29
N PHE A 57 15.16 -23.20 -7.26
CA PHE A 57 15.27 -23.56 -8.68
C PHE A 57 15.63 -22.35 -9.54
N VAL A 58 16.27 -22.63 -10.68
CA VAL A 58 16.70 -21.62 -11.65
C VAL A 58 15.66 -21.50 -12.76
N VAL A 59 15.24 -20.27 -13.03
CA VAL A 59 14.37 -19.95 -14.18
C VAL A 59 14.99 -18.88 -15.07
N ALA A 60 14.71 -18.96 -16.37
CA ALA A 60 14.94 -17.86 -17.31
C ALA A 60 13.67 -17.04 -17.47
N ILE A 61 13.80 -15.72 -17.50
CA ILE A 61 12.69 -14.80 -17.82
C ILE A 61 12.56 -14.74 -19.34
N ILE A 62 11.38 -15.08 -19.87
CA ILE A 62 11.16 -15.16 -21.32
C ILE A 62 10.51 -13.87 -21.82
N GLU A 63 9.38 -13.49 -21.24
CA GLU A 63 8.64 -12.27 -21.61
C GLU A 63 8.28 -11.46 -20.38
N ASP A 64 8.27 -10.14 -20.55
CA ASP A 64 7.82 -9.19 -19.54
C ASP A 64 6.43 -8.66 -19.88
N SER A 65 5.63 -8.37 -18.85
CA SER A 65 4.42 -7.57 -19.03
C SER A 65 4.76 -6.18 -19.51
N ILE A 66 4.12 -5.78 -20.60
CA ILE A 66 4.21 -4.42 -21.15
C ILE A 66 3.74 -3.41 -20.09
N GLY A 67 4.63 -2.51 -19.67
CA GLY A 67 4.26 -1.31 -18.91
C GLY A 67 4.73 -1.23 -17.46
N ASN A 68 5.33 -2.28 -16.89
CA ASN A 68 5.92 -2.19 -15.55
C ASN A 68 7.38 -1.73 -15.62
N LYS A 69 7.67 -0.55 -15.06
CA LYS A 69 9.06 -0.22 -14.68
C LYS A 69 9.38 -1.01 -13.42
N HIS A 70 10.06 -2.13 -13.56
CA HIS A 70 10.46 -2.92 -12.41
C HIS A 70 11.45 -2.14 -11.55
N SER A 71 11.19 -2.09 -10.25
CA SER A 71 12.17 -1.60 -9.26
C SER A 71 13.43 -2.48 -9.20
N TYR A 72 13.42 -3.62 -9.89
CA TYR A 72 14.49 -4.62 -9.94
C TYR A 72 15.10 -4.71 -11.35
N ASN A 73 16.30 -4.17 -11.55
CA ASN A 73 17.01 -4.19 -12.83
C ASN A 73 17.39 -5.60 -13.35
N PHE A 74 17.33 -6.63 -12.51
CA PHE A 74 17.66 -8.00 -12.89
C PHE A 74 16.44 -8.78 -13.40
N LEU A 75 15.22 -8.26 -13.22
CA LEU A 75 13.98 -8.86 -13.73
C LEU A 75 13.73 -8.36 -15.15
N CYS A 76 14.55 -8.83 -16.10
CA CYS A 76 14.40 -8.51 -17.51
C CYS A 76 14.43 -9.77 -18.37
N PRO A 77 13.75 -9.78 -19.53
CA PRO A 77 13.82 -10.88 -20.48
C PRO A 77 15.26 -11.31 -20.80
N GLY A 78 15.48 -12.62 -20.88
CA GLY A 78 16.78 -13.25 -21.12
C GLY A 78 17.69 -13.36 -19.90
N ARG A 79 17.25 -12.91 -18.71
CA ARG A 79 18.00 -13.09 -17.45
C ARG A 79 17.64 -14.41 -16.78
N GLU A 80 18.64 -15.02 -16.13
CA GLU A 80 18.47 -16.19 -15.27
C GLU A 80 18.46 -15.78 -13.80
N ILE A 81 17.43 -16.21 -13.08
CA ILE A 81 17.24 -15.91 -11.66
C ILE A 81 17.07 -17.21 -10.87
N VAL A 82 17.40 -17.16 -9.58
CA VAL A 82 17.17 -18.25 -8.64
C VAL A 82 15.98 -17.87 -7.77
N ILE A 83 14.98 -18.75 -7.71
CA ILE A 83 13.82 -18.62 -6.83
C ILE A 83 14.03 -19.56 -5.66
N TYR A 84 14.11 -19.01 -4.44
CA TYR A 84 14.40 -19.79 -3.24
C TYR A 84 13.13 -20.28 -2.55
N LYS A 85 12.22 -19.35 -2.24
CA LYS A 85 10.98 -19.65 -1.53
C LYS A 85 9.96 -18.55 -1.66
N LYS A 86 8.71 -18.94 -1.50
CA LYS A 86 7.57 -18.06 -1.25
C LYS A 86 7.44 -17.79 0.25
N PHE A 87 7.07 -16.57 0.60
CA PHE A 87 6.76 -16.19 1.98
C PHE A 87 5.76 -15.05 2.01
N GLN A 88 5.23 -14.74 3.19
CA GLN A 88 4.38 -13.58 3.41
C GLN A 88 5.16 -12.51 4.17
N ALA A 89 5.00 -11.26 3.74
CA ALA A 89 5.62 -10.11 4.37
C ALA A 89 4.62 -8.96 4.55
N GLY A 90 4.80 -8.23 5.65
CA GLY A 90 4.09 -6.98 5.90
C GLY A 90 4.74 -5.83 5.13
N ARG A 91 3.92 -5.00 4.49
CA ARG A 91 4.30 -3.72 3.90
C ARG A 91 3.33 -2.63 4.35
N ILE A 92 3.78 -1.38 4.29
CA ILE A 92 2.91 -0.23 4.44
C ILE A 92 2.54 0.28 3.06
N LEU A 93 1.24 0.31 2.77
CA LEU A 93 0.69 0.96 1.59
C LEU A 93 0.73 2.46 1.80
N ALA A 94 1.29 3.18 0.83
CA ALA A 94 1.37 4.63 0.88
C ALA A 94 1.00 5.26 -0.46
N SER A 95 0.49 6.49 -0.41
CA SER A 95 0.17 7.29 -1.59
C SER A 95 0.78 8.68 -1.53
N GLU A 96 1.10 9.23 -2.70
CA GLU A 96 1.51 10.63 -2.80
C GLU A 96 0.31 11.56 -2.63
N ILE A 97 0.42 12.51 -1.69
CA ILE A 97 -0.58 13.56 -1.50
C ILE A 97 -0.28 14.68 -2.48
N LYS A 98 -0.99 14.68 -3.61
CA LYS A 98 -0.88 15.69 -4.66
C LYS A 98 -2.26 16.10 -5.17
N ASN A 99 -2.43 17.39 -5.47
CA ASN A 99 -3.67 17.96 -6.01
C ASN A 99 -3.89 17.64 -7.51
N ASN A 100 -2.99 16.90 -8.15
CA ASN A 100 -3.05 16.58 -9.58
C ASN A 100 -3.48 15.11 -9.80
N SER A 101 -3.97 14.80 -10.99
CA SER A 101 -4.59 13.52 -11.34
C SER A 101 -3.64 12.31 -11.32
N SER A 102 -2.33 12.51 -11.47
CA SER A 102 -1.35 11.41 -11.36
C SER A 102 -0.82 11.28 -9.94
N LYS A 103 -1.50 10.48 -9.11
CA LYS A 103 -1.00 10.04 -7.81
C LYS A 103 -0.10 8.82 -8.00
N ARG A 104 1.03 8.80 -7.29
CA ARG A 104 1.90 7.63 -7.20
C ARG A 104 1.58 6.83 -5.94
N TYR A 105 1.79 5.53 -6.01
CA TYR A 105 1.50 4.58 -4.95
C TYR A 105 2.72 3.75 -4.65
N PHE A 106 2.92 3.44 -3.38
CA PHE A 106 4.15 2.79 -2.91
C PHE A 106 3.85 1.67 -1.91
N LEU A 107 4.70 0.65 -1.93
CA LEU A 107 4.81 -0.35 -0.89
C LEU A 107 6.13 -0.16 -0.16
N ILE A 108 6.03 0.21 1.11
CA ILE A 108 7.19 0.49 1.94
C ILE A 108 7.47 -0.73 2.82
N PRO A 109 8.67 -1.32 2.75
CA PRO A 109 9.04 -2.45 3.58
C PRO A 109 9.22 -2.05 5.04
N GLU A 110 8.86 -2.95 5.96
CA GLU A 110 9.09 -2.74 7.40
C GLU A 110 10.58 -2.55 7.74
N SER A 111 11.46 -3.05 6.88
CA SER A 111 12.91 -2.90 6.99
C SER A 111 13.46 -1.57 6.46
N TYR A 112 12.60 -0.69 5.91
CA TYR A 112 12.99 0.64 5.45
C TYR A 112 13.61 1.46 6.59
N LYS A 113 14.81 2.02 6.36
CA LYS A 113 15.61 2.71 7.37
C LYS A 113 15.60 4.24 7.23
N GLY A 114 14.86 4.77 6.27
CA GLY A 114 14.62 6.21 6.20
C GLY A 114 13.75 6.69 7.38
N LYS A 115 13.89 7.97 7.72
CA LYS A 115 13.15 8.59 8.83
C LYS A 115 12.06 9.51 8.31
N PHE A 116 10.90 9.43 8.93
CA PHE A 116 9.72 10.21 8.57
C PHE A 116 9.48 11.36 9.56
N LYS A 117 8.94 12.46 9.06
CA LYS A 117 8.39 13.56 9.88
C LYS A 117 6.88 13.59 9.71
N ARG A 118 6.16 13.61 10.83
CA ARG A 118 4.69 13.75 10.81
C ARG A 118 4.29 15.08 10.18
N GLN A 119 3.18 15.05 9.45
CA GLN A 119 2.55 16.22 8.85
C GLN A 119 1.10 16.33 9.31
N PRO A 120 0.58 17.56 9.37
CA PRO A 120 -0.85 17.80 9.59
C PRO A 120 -1.75 17.01 8.64
N ARG A 121 -2.81 16.43 9.19
CA ARG A 121 -3.97 15.92 8.45
C ARG A 121 -5.08 16.96 8.42
N GLU A 122 -5.84 16.94 7.33
CA GLU A 122 -7.08 17.71 7.19
C GLU A 122 -8.27 16.76 7.39
N PHE A 123 -9.23 17.19 8.20
CA PHE A 123 -10.45 16.47 8.53
C PHE A 123 -11.65 17.36 8.18
N PRO A 124 -12.34 17.11 7.06
CA PRO A 124 -13.46 17.94 6.64
C PRO A 124 -14.58 18.04 7.69
N THR A 125 -14.86 16.94 8.39
CA THR A 125 -16.00 16.84 9.31
C THR A 125 -15.61 16.35 10.71
N ALA A 126 -16.50 16.56 11.68
CA ALA A 126 -16.35 15.98 13.01
C ALA A 126 -16.41 14.44 12.98
N TYR A 127 -17.12 13.86 12.01
CA TYR A 127 -17.12 12.42 11.78
C TYR A 127 -15.73 11.88 11.42
N ASP A 128 -14.96 12.61 10.62
CA ASP A 128 -13.59 12.24 10.27
C ASP A 128 -12.65 12.28 11.51
N LEU A 129 -12.90 13.20 12.45
CA LEU A 129 -12.17 13.26 13.73
C LEU A 129 -12.42 12.04 14.61
N GLU A 130 -13.65 11.52 14.63
CA GLU A 130 -13.98 10.30 15.38
C GLU A 130 -13.29 9.08 14.78
N ILE A 131 -13.28 8.97 13.44
CA ILE A 131 -12.55 7.88 12.76
C ILE A 131 -11.05 7.97 13.04
N ALA A 132 -10.50 9.19 13.07
CA ALA A 132 -9.09 9.44 13.30
C ALA A 132 -8.66 9.30 14.77
N ARG A 133 -9.60 9.06 15.69
CA ARG A 133 -9.33 8.97 17.12
C ARG A 133 -8.45 7.76 17.43
N ASP A 134 -7.32 8.02 18.09
CA ASP A 134 -6.37 7.00 18.49
C ASP A 134 -6.57 6.58 19.96
N MET A 135 -6.26 5.33 20.29
CA MET A 135 -6.16 4.86 21.67
C MET A 135 -4.93 5.44 22.39
N LYS A 136 -3.89 5.84 21.66
CA LYS A 136 -2.58 6.20 22.25
C LYS A 136 -2.42 7.69 22.51
N GLU A 137 -2.86 8.55 21.59
CA GLU A 137 -2.65 9.99 21.64
C GLU A 137 -3.96 10.77 21.57
N LYS A 138 -3.99 11.96 22.20
CA LYS A 138 -5.06 12.94 21.98
C LYS A 138 -4.79 13.65 20.66
N LEU A 139 -5.81 13.86 19.85
CA LEU A 139 -5.69 14.57 18.58
C LEU A 139 -5.94 16.06 18.81
N HIS A 140 -4.97 16.91 18.49
CA HIS A 140 -5.10 18.37 18.57
C HIS A 140 -5.43 18.93 17.19
N VAL A 141 -6.52 19.68 17.08
CA VAL A 141 -6.97 20.26 15.81
C VAL A 141 -7.40 21.70 15.94
N VAL A 142 -7.31 22.44 14.84
CA VAL A 142 -7.80 23.82 14.71
C VAL A 142 -8.88 23.86 13.63
N ALA A 143 -10.01 24.47 13.95
CA ALA A 143 -11.08 24.70 12.99
C ALA A 143 -10.69 25.76 11.96
N THR A 144 -11.00 25.49 10.70
CA THR A 144 -10.69 26.34 9.54
C THR A 144 -11.94 26.94 8.91
N LYS A 145 -13.13 26.41 9.23
CA LYS A 145 -14.43 26.94 8.83
C LYS A 145 -15.28 27.19 10.06
N ALA A 146 -16.07 28.25 9.99
CA ALA A 146 -17.11 28.49 10.99
C ALA A 146 -18.32 27.60 10.72
N PHE A 147 -18.99 27.15 11.77
CA PHE A 147 -20.24 26.41 11.71
C PHE A 147 -21.14 26.83 12.87
N ASP A 148 -22.34 27.29 12.53
CA ASP A 148 -23.36 27.63 13.51
C ASP A 148 -24.25 26.41 13.77
N CYS A 149 -24.17 25.86 14.98
CA CYS A 149 -25.02 24.75 15.36
C CYS A 149 -26.41 25.24 15.79
N PRO A 150 -27.51 24.69 15.23
CA PRO A 150 -28.87 25.07 15.63
C PRO A 150 -29.31 24.46 16.97
N HIS A 151 -28.52 23.57 17.57
CA HIS A 151 -28.85 22.89 18.82
C HIS A 151 -28.08 23.50 19.99
N GLU A 152 -28.77 23.98 21.02
CA GLU A 152 -28.16 24.65 22.19
C GLU A 152 -27.21 23.73 22.98
N ASP A 153 -27.43 22.42 22.95
CA ASP A 153 -26.61 21.42 23.65
C ASP A 153 -25.28 21.11 22.94
N MET A 154 -25.13 21.56 21.69
CA MET A 154 -23.96 21.29 20.85
C MET A 154 -23.21 22.59 20.55
N CYS A 155 -21.90 22.47 20.32
CA CYS A 155 -21.04 23.63 20.13
C CYS A 155 -21.14 24.17 18.70
N SER A 156 -21.31 25.48 18.54
CA SER A 156 -20.91 26.19 17.32
C SER A 156 -19.39 26.34 17.28
N VAL A 157 -18.82 26.37 16.08
CA VAL A 157 -17.37 26.44 15.87
C VAL A 157 -17.04 27.72 15.10
N SER A 158 -16.02 28.42 15.55
CA SER A 158 -15.44 29.57 14.84
C SER A 158 -14.10 29.22 14.21
N VAL A 159 -13.71 29.96 13.18
CA VAL A 159 -12.38 29.82 12.55
C VAL A 159 -11.30 30.14 13.59
N GLY A 160 -10.34 29.24 13.76
CA GLY A 160 -9.25 29.36 14.72
C GLY A 160 -9.52 28.72 16.08
N ASP A 161 -10.72 28.16 16.32
CA ASP A 161 -10.99 27.42 17.54
C ASP A 161 -10.11 26.17 17.64
N ASN A 162 -9.52 25.93 18.80
CA ASN A 162 -8.62 24.81 19.07
C ASN A 162 -9.34 23.73 19.87
N PHE A 163 -9.24 22.47 19.44
CA PHE A 163 -9.89 21.34 20.09
C PHE A 163 -8.92 20.19 20.35
N LEU A 164 -9.04 19.58 21.54
CA LEU A 164 -8.39 18.31 21.87
C LEU A 164 -9.43 17.20 21.85
N ILE A 165 -9.29 16.29 20.90
CA ILE A 165 -10.12 15.10 20.82
C ILE A 165 -9.52 14.05 21.77
N PRO A 166 -10.31 13.51 22.71
CA PRO A 166 -9.82 12.54 23.69
C PRO A 166 -9.43 11.22 23.02
N LYS A 167 -8.66 10.41 23.74
CA LYS A 167 -8.26 9.07 23.28
C LYS A 167 -9.48 8.16 23.17
N TYR A 168 -9.44 7.23 22.22
CA TYR A 168 -10.45 6.20 22.07
C TYR A 168 -10.43 5.23 23.26
N GLN A 169 -11.58 5.02 23.93
CA GLN A 169 -11.72 4.07 25.04
C GLN A 169 -12.59 2.88 24.62
N LYS A 170 -11.99 1.68 24.56
CA LYS A 170 -12.67 0.42 24.17
C LYS A 170 -13.85 0.02 25.08
N SER A 171 -13.96 0.58 26.28
CA SER A 171 -15.04 0.29 27.24
C SER A 171 -16.41 0.83 26.83
N GLN A 172 -16.51 1.66 25.78
CA GLN A 172 -17.79 2.10 25.21
C GLN A 172 -18.49 1.02 24.33
N VAL A 173 -17.92 -0.19 24.21
CA VAL A 173 -18.35 -1.23 23.25
C VAL A 173 -19.18 -2.37 23.86
N VAL A 174 -19.45 -2.40 25.17
CA VAL A 174 -20.18 -3.54 25.81
C VAL A 174 -21.69 -3.34 25.95
N GLU A 175 -22.29 -2.33 25.32
CA GLU A 175 -23.75 -2.26 25.21
C GLU A 175 -24.22 -2.26 23.75
N TYR A 176 -24.61 -3.46 23.32
CA TYR A 176 -25.50 -3.78 22.20
C TYR A 176 -24.95 -3.64 20.77
N GLY A 177 -25.03 -4.76 20.04
CA GLY A 177 -24.69 -4.94 18.61
C GLY A 177 -25.54 -4.13 17.62
N ARG A 178 -25.62 -2.82 17.81
CA ARG A 178 -26.02 -1.79 16.84
C ARG A 178 -25.28 -0.51 17.23
N LYS A 179 -24.14 -0.23 16.61
CA LYS A 179 -23.42 1.04 16.80
C LYS A 179 -24.31 2.18 16.28
N CYS A 180 -25.09 2.81 17.16
CA CYS A 180 -25.52 4.18 16.94
C CYS A 180 -24.25 5.02 16.97
N VAL A 181 -23.91 5.67 15.86
CA VAL A 181 -23.00 6.82 15.90
C VAL A 181 -23.69 7.83 16.83
N GLU A 182 -23.11 8.11 17.99
CA GLU A 182 -23.59 9.19 18.86
C GLU A 182 -23.69 10.46 17.99
N THR A 183 -24.78 11.22 18.11
CA THR A 183 -25.02 12.38 17.24
C THR A 183 -23.99 13.49 17.41
N ALA A 184 -23.15 13.41 18.45
CA ALA A 184 -22.07 14.34 18.71
C ALA A 184 -20.79 13.68 19.24
N LEU A 185 -19.67 14.31 18.93
CA LEU A 185 -18.31 13.99 19.35
C LEU A 185 -17.93 14.79 20.60
N PRO A 186 -17.63 14.14 21.74
CA PRO A 186 -17.09 14.84 22.90
C PRO A 186 -15.64 15.26 22.66
N CYS A 187 -15.33 16.52 22.94
CA CYS A 187 -13.98 17.07 22.89
C CYS A 187 -13.76 18.19 23.90
N GLU A 188 -12.50 18.60 24.05
CA GLU A 188 -12.08 19.71 24.93
C GLU A 188 -11.72 20.92 24.05
N GLN A 189 -12.49 22.01 24.13
CA GLN A 189 -12.13 23.28 23.48
C GLN A 189 -11.09 24.01 24.34
N ILE A 190 -9.97 24.40 23.71
CA ILE A 190 -8.91 25.18 24.35
C ILE A 190 -9.26 26.66 24.25
N ILE A 191 -9.69 27.26 25.36
CA ILE A 191 -10.07 28.69 25.40
C ILE A 191 -8.83 29.57 25.67
N LEU A 192 -7.96 29.12 26.57
CA LEU A 192 -6.70 29.80 26.92
C LEU A 192 -5.57 28.76 27.02
N PRO A 193 -4.37 29.05 26.49
CA PRO A 193 -3.21 28.19 26.67
C PRO A 193 -2.96 27.95 28.18
N ASN A 194 -3.00 26.68 28.60
CA ASN A 194 -2.60 26.19 29.93
C ASN A 194 -3.50 26.54 31.14
N LYS A 195 -4.78 26.90 30.98
CA LYS A 195 -5.62 27.25 32.16
C LYS A 195 -7.02 26.65 32.25
N VAL A 196 -7.80 26.61 31.18
CA VAL A 196 -9.18 26.07 31.23
C VAL A 196 -9.56 25.48 29.87
N ASN A 197 -9.81 24.17 29.85
CA ASN A 197 -10.45 23.51 28.72
C ASN A 197 -11.93 23.37 29.02
N LYS A 198 -12.79 23.72 28.06
CA LYS A 198 -14.24 23.51 28.16
C LYS A 198 -14.59 22.21 27.44
N THR A 199 -15.24 21.28 28.12
CA THR A 199 -15.82 20.10 27.45
C THR A 199 -16.98 20.55 26.59
N VAL A 200 -16.95 20.18 25.31
CA VAL A 200 -17.96 20.53 24.31
C VAL A 200 -18.32 19.32 23.46
N LEU A 201 -19.50 19.36 22.85
CA LEU A 201 -20.01 18.32 21.96
C LEU A 201 -20.06 18.88 20.53
N LEU A 202 -19.26 18.30 19.63
CA LEU A 202 -19.29 18.67 18.21
C LEU A 202 -20.30 17.80 17.46
N PRO A 203 -21.28 18.35 16.75
CA PRO A 203 -22.20 17.55 15.94
C PRO A 203 -21.45 16.71 14.91
N MET A 204 -21.72 15.41 14.80
CA MET A 204 -20.97 14.52 13.89
C MET A 204 -21.12 14.90 12.42
N PHE A 205 -22.23 15.55 12.05
CA PHE A 205 -22.51 16.03 10.70
C PHE A 205 -21.91 17.42 10.40
N MET A 206 -21.22 18.04 11.37
CA MET A 206 -20.62 19.37 11.21
C MET A 206 -19.46 19.35 10.21
N GLU A 207 -19.47 20.33 9.30
CA GLU A 207 -18.39 20.61 8.34
C GLU A 207 -17.53 21.80 8.81
N GLY A 208 -16.84 21.62 9.93
CA GLY A 208 -15.98 22.67 10.52
C GLY A 208 -14.60 22.79 9.83
N GLY A 209 -14.19 21.81 9.03
CA GLY A 209 -12.87 21.73 8.42
C GLY A 209 -11.76 21.84 9.46
N PHE A 210 -11.19 20.74 9.92
CA PHE A 210 -10.24 20.72 11.02
C PHE A 210 -8.84 20.36 10.53
N ASN A 211 -7.83 21.13 10.91
CA ASN A 211 -6.43 20.82 10.64
C ASN A 211 -5.73 20.31 11.90
N GLU A 212 -5.08 19.17 11.81
CA GLU A 212 -4.23 18.63 12.87
C GLU A 212 -3.05 19.54 13.17
N VAL A 213 -2.77 19.73 14.45
CA VAL A 213 -1.58 20.45 14.92
C VAL A 213 -0.55 19.45 15.39
N VAL A 214 0.50 19.27 14.59
CA VAL A 214 1.67 18.46 14.97
C VAL A 214 2.64 19.33 15.75
N HIS A 215 2.81 19.04 17.04
CA HIS A 215 3.65 19.84 17.94
C HIS A 215 5.13 19.47 17.89
N ASP A 216 5.42 18.20 17.64
CA ASP A 216 6.79 17.72 17.58
C ASP A 216 7.40 17.93 16.18
N LYS A 217 8.71 18.09 16.14
CA LYS A 217 9.52 18.09 14.90
C LYS A 217 10.39 16.83 14.85
N ASN A 218 9.92 15.78 15.52
CA ASN A 218 10.66 14.56 15.69
C ASN A 218 10.74 13.82 14.36
N GLN A 219 11.69 12.91 14.30
CA GLN A 219 11.88 12.00 13.19
C GLN A 219 11.65 10.60 13.71
N TYR A 220 10.86 9.83 12.97
CA TYR A 220 10.36 8.54 13.40
C TYR A 220 10.80 7.46 12.41
N ASP A 221 11.09 6.27 12.94
CA ASP A 221 11.14 5.07 12.11
C ASP A 221 9.72 4.70 11.63
N LEU A 222 9.64 3.98 10.51
CA LEU A 222 8.37 3.46 10.01
C LEU A 222 7.65 2.61 11.06
N SER A 223 8.41 1.75 11.75
CA SER A 223 7.90 0.88 12.81
C SER A 223 7.37 1.67 14.00
N GLU A 224 8.03 2.76 14.39
CA GLU A 224 7.57 3.65 15.47
C GLU A 224 6.25 4.32 15.09
N LEU A 225 6.11 4.84 13.86
CA LEU A 225 4.86 5.45 13.41
C LEU A 225 3.72 4.46 13.39
N CYS A 226 3.91 3.28 12.78
CA CYS A 226 2.88 2.27 12.67
C CYS A 226 2.48 1.68 14.02
N ASN A 227 3.40 1.66 14.99
CA ASN A 227 3.09 1.19 16.33
C ASN A 227 2.43 2.27 17.17
N ASN A 228 2.85 3.53 17.09
CA ASN A 228 2.44 4.59 18.01
C ASN A 228 1.22 5.38 17.56
N SER A 229 0.87 5.31 16.28
CA SER A 229 -0.17 6.16 15.69
C SER A 229 -1.15 5.37 14.83
N HIS A 230 -2.41 5.78 14.84
CA HIS A 230 -3.45 5.22 13.98
C HIS A 230 -3.31 5.69 12.51
N LEU A 231 -3.24 4.74 11.57
CA LEU A 231 -3.25 5.01 10.13
C LEU A 231 -4.69 5.35 9.66
N PRO A 232 -4.88 6.27 8.69
CA PRO A 232 -3.86 6.91 7.86
C PRO A 232 -3.14 8.08 8.53
N LEU A 233 -1.88 8.30 8.14
CA LEU A 233 -0.99 9.36 8.62
C LEU A 233 -0.32 10.10 7.47
N ASN A 234 -0.26 11.43 7.57
CA ASN A 234 0.49 12.24 6.61
C ASN A 234 1.94 12.38 7.11
N VAL A 235 2.91 12.18 6.23
CA VAL A 235 4.34 12.22 6.55
C VAL A 235 5.16 12.83 5.40
N THR A 236 6.37 13.25 5.71
CA THR A 236 7.42 13.54 4.73
C THR A 236 8.68 12.74 5.06
N VAL A 237 9.46 12.39 4.05
CA VAL A 237 10.78 11.76 4.26
C VAL A 237 11.75 12.83 4.75
N GLY A 238 12.18 12.72 6.00
CA GLY A 238 13.15 13.62 6.62
C GLY A 238 14.59 13.19 6.36
N ILE A 239 14.87 11.89 6.43
CA ILE A 239 16.17 11.28 6.13
C ILE A 239 15.94 10.11 5.20
N ARG A 240 16.71 10.06 4.10
CA ARG A 240 16.66 8.96 3.14
C ARG A 240 17.20 7.66 3.72
N ASP A 241 16.73 6.54 3.20
CA ASP A 241 17.35 5.25 3.43
C ASP A 241 18.71 5.18 2.69
N LEU A 242 19.77 4.88 3.43
CA LEU A 242 21.12 4.71 2.89
C LEU A 242 21.46 3.24 2.59
N SER A 243 20.57 2.31 2.93
CA SER A 243 20.73 0.89 2.63
C SER A 243 20.38 0.55 1.19
N THR A 244 19.66 1.43 0.50
CA THR A 244 19.33 1.33 -0.92
C THR A 244 20.15 2.34 -1.73
N GLN A 245 20.49 2.00 -2.97
CA GLN A 245 21.24 2.90 -3.85
C GLN A 245 20.41 4.12 -4.28
N GLU A 246 19.12 3.87 -4.55
CA GLU A 246 18.13 4.88 -4.90
C GLU A 246 16.94 4.73 -3.95
N ASP A 247 16.65 5.78 -3.17
CA ASP A 247 15.47 5.86 -2.33
C ASP A 247 14.40 6.69 -3.05
N ILE A 248 13.43 6.01 -3.65
CA ILE A 248 12.37 6.61 -4.46
C ILE A 248 11.38 7.45 -3.65
N LEU A 249 11.37 7.32 -2.32
CA LEU A 249 10.55 8.17 -1.46
C LEU A 249 11.19 9.55 -1.25
N VAL A 250 12.48 9.70 -1.53
CA VAL A 250 13.17 10.99 -1.47
C VAL A 250 12.68 11.89 -2.59
N GLY A 251 12.27 13.11 -2.22
CA GLY A 251 11.74 14.08 -3.16
C GLY A 251 10.23 13.99 -3.36
N ILE A 252 9.56 13.02 -2.73
CA ILE A 252 8.10 13.06 -2.59
C ILE A 252 7.74 14.12 -1.53
N PRO A 253 6.99 15.17 -1.88
CA PRO A 253 6.75 16.29 -0.98
C PRO A 253 5.87 15.90 0.21
N TYR A 254 4.86 15.05 -0.01
CA TYR A 254 3.94 14.56 1.02
C TYR A 254 3.48 13.15 0.71
N LEU A 255 3.55 12.27 1.69
CA LEU A 255 3.10 10.89 1.63
C LEU A 255 1.98 10.68 2.64
N GLN A 256 0.97 9.91 2.27
CA GLN A 256 0.02 9.34 3.21
C GLN A 256 0.40 7.89 3.43
N LEU A 257 0.76 7.53 4.66
CA LEU A 257 0.82 6.13 5.09
C LEU A 257 -0.60 5.70 5.37
N GLU A 258 -1.11 4.71 4.67
CA GLU A 258 -2.54 4.44 4.65
C GLU A 258 -2.92 3.24 5.49
N GLU A 259 -2.23 2.12 5.28
CA GLU A 259 -2.50 0.90 6.02
C GLU A 259 -1.35 -0.09 5.92
N LYS A 260 -1.33 -1.03 6.88
CA LYS A 260 -0.49 -2.22 6.82
C LYS A 260 -1.20 -3.30 6.02
N ILE A 261 -0.51 -3.82 5.01
CA ILE A 261 -0.93 -4.95 4.19
C ILE A 261 0.04 -6.11 4.39
N ASN A 262 -0.48 -7.33 4.29
CA ASN A 262 0.33 -8.53 4.20
C ASN A 262 0.11 -9.11 2.80
N ASP A 263 1.19 -9.31 2.07
CA ASP A 263 1.13 -9.86 0.70
C ASP A 263 2.15 -11.00 0.54
N SER A 264 2.02 -11.74 -0.56
CA SER A 264 2.95 -12.80 -0.93
C SER A 264 4.17 -12.23 -1.65
N TYR A 265 5.34 -12.73 -1.29
CA TYR A 265 6.64 -12.36 -1.86
C TYR A 265 7.44 -13.60 -2.20
N LEU A 266 8.38 -13.43 -3.11
CA LEU A 266 9.38 -14.42 -3.47
C LEU A 266 10.77 -13.91 -3.10
N LEU A 267 11.59 -14.80 -2.55
CA LEU A 267 13.02 -14.55 -2.41
C LEU A 267 13.72 -14.93 -3.71
N ILE A 268 14.30 -13.93 -4.38
CA ILE A 268 14.90 -14.06 -5.70
C ILE A 268 16.33 -13.51 -5.68
N SER A 269 17.27 -14.22 -6.31
CA SER A 269 18.60 -13.69 -6.62
C SER A 269 18.88 -13.75 -8.12
N ASN A 270 19.84 -12.95 -8.57
CA ASN A 270 20.40 -13.10 -9.90
C ASN A 270 21.34 -14.31 -9.89
N LEU A 271 21.24 -15.21 -10.87
CA LEU A 271 22.12 -16.39 -10.92
C LEU A 271 23.61 -16.00 -10.96
N ASN A 272 23.96 -14.88 -11.59
CA ASN A 272 25.33 -14.39 -11.66
C ASN A 272 25.81 -13.72 -10.36
N ASN A 273 24.90 -13.41 -9.44
CA ASN A 273 25.22 -12.85 -8.13
C ASN A 273 24.26 -13.40 -7.05
N PRO A 274 24.44 -14.66 -6.63
CA PRO A 274 23.54 -15.31 -5.67
C PRO A 274 23.68 -14.79 -4.24
N THR A 275 24.68 -13.93 -3.97
CA THR A 275 24.93 -13.36 -2.63
C THR A 275 23.92 -12.29 -2.23
N GLU A 276 23.18 -11.74 -3.20
CA GLU A 276 22.15 -10.74 -2.95
C GLU A 276 20.76 -11.32 -3.22
N ILE A 277 20.03 -11.61 -2.15
CA ILE A 277 18.65 -12.07 -2.23
C ILE A 277 17.73 -10.86 -2.06
N TRP A 278 16.75 -10.74 -2.95
CA TRP A 278 15.77 -9.67 -2.96
C TRP A 278 14.38 -10.21 -2.65
N GLU A 279 13.62 -9.45 -1.86
CA GLU A 279 12.20 -9.68 -1.63
C GLU A 279 11.39 -9.07 -2.78
N VAL A 280 10.96 -9.87 -3.74
CA VAL A 280 10.21 -9.38 -4.91
C VAL A 280 8.73 -9.69 -4.72
N SER A 281 7.87 -8.69 -4.89
CA SER A 281 6.44 -8.94 -4.78
C SER A 281 5.87 -9.69 -5.97
N VAL A 282 4.87 -10.53 -5.70
CA VAL A 282 4.21 -11.35 -6.72
C VAL A 282 3.50 -10.49 -7.77
N HIS A 283 3.01 -9.31 -7.40
CA HIS A 283 2.35 -8.41 -8.35
C HIS A 283 3.32 -7.77 -9.35
N CYS A 284 4.63 -7.73 -9.06
CA CYS A 284 5.66 -7.31 -10.01
C CYS A 284 6.03 -8.43 -11.00
N LEU A 285 5.72 -9.68 -10.68
CA LEU A 285 6.14 -10.85 -11.46
C LEU A 285 5.13 -11.22 -12.54
N ASN A 286 4.51 -10.25 -13.22
CA ASN A 286 3.65 -10.53 -14.36
C ASN A 286 4.50 -10.87 -15.60
N MET A 287 5.25 -11.96 -15.53
CA MET A 287 6.20 -12.41 -16.54
C MET A 287 5.97 -13.89 -16.85
N SER A 288 6.49 -14.34 -17.99
CA SER A 288 6.59 -15.75 -18.30
C SER A 288 8.00 -16.25 -18.00
N PHE A 289 8.08 -17.44 -17.44
CA PHE A 289 9.34 -18.03 -17.00
C PHE A 289 9.54 -19.38 -17.66
N GLN A 290 10.79 -19.80 -17.76
CA GLN A 290 11.16 -21.12 -18.21
C GLN A 290 11.98 -21.81 -17.13
N LEU A 291 11.56 -23.00 -16.72
CA LEU A 291 12.36 -23.81 -15.79
C LEU A 291 13.63 -24.30 -16.48
N LEU A 292 14.79 -24.05 -15.86
CA LEU A 292 16.07 -24.52 -16.36
C LEU A 292 16.57 -25.74 -15.59
N ARG A 293 16.63 -25.65 -14.27
CA ARG A 293 17.14 -26.71 -13.39
C ARG A 293 16.81 -26.43 -11.92
N GLU A 294 16.87 -27.47 -11.11
CA GLU A 294 16.93 -27.32 -9.65
C GLU A 294 18.25 -26.64 -9.25
N TYR A 295 18.22 -25.87 -8.16
CA TYR A 295 19.37 -25.18 -7.60
C TYR A 295 19.75 -25.82 -6.27
N PRO A 296 20.98 -26.33 -6.11
CA PRO A 296 21.40 -26.96 -4.87
C PRO A 296 21.38 -25.92 -3.75
N ASP A 297 20.73 -26.26 -2.63
CA ASP A 297 20.64 -25.39 -1.45
C ASP A 297 21.99 -25.38 -0.72
N ASP A 298 22.93 -24.56 -1.20
CA ASP A 298 24.12 -24.25 -0.44
C ASP A 298 23.73 -23.25 0.66
N SER A 299 23.68 -23.78 1.88
CA SER A 299 23.33 -23.17 3.18
C SER A 299 24.10 -21.90 3.61
N VAL A 300 24.43 -21.00 2.68
CA VAL A 300 24.92 -19.66 2.96
C VAL A 300 23.70 -18.76 3.01
N HIS A 301 23.28 -18.34 4.21
CA HIS A 301 22.20 -17.37 4.39
C HIS A 301 22.66 -15.98 3.96
N PRO A 302 22.32 -15.51 2.75
CA PRO A 302 22.80 -14.23 2.26
C PRO A 302 21.96 -13.11 2.88
N GLN A 303 22.45 -11.88 2.77
CA GLN A 303 21.70 -10.73 3.24
C GLN A 303 20.45 -10.54 2.38
N ILE A 304 19.27 -10.66 3.01
CA ILE A 304 17.99 -10.36 2.37
C ILE A 304 17.85 -8.85 2.26
N LYS A 305 17.65 -8.36 1.04
CA LYS A 305 17.42 -6.96 0.70
C LYS A 305 15.95 -6.76 0.32
N SER A 306 15.42 -5.62 0.72
CA SER A 306 14.08 -5.17 0.37
C SER A 306 14.15 -3.69 0.02
N ILE A 307 13.32 -3.28 -0.93
CA ILE A 307 13.26 -1.91 -1.42
C ILE A 307 11.82 -1.42 -1.39
N VAL A 308 11.67 -0.11 -1.47
CA VAL A 308 10.36 0.50 -1.72
C VAL A 308 9.97 0.21 -3.17
N GLU A 309 8.77 -0.32 -3.36
CA GLU A 309 8.22 -0.63 -4.68
C GLU A 309 7.18 0.44 -5.06
N GLU A 310 7.28 1.00 -6.27
CA GLU A 310 6.22 1.85 -6.84
C GLU A 310 5.21 0.96 -7.57
N ILE A 311 3.93 1.07 -7.22
CA ILE A 311 2.86 0.23 -7.75
C ILE A 311 1.91 1.04 -8.63
N THR A 312 1.24 0.36 -9.54
CA THR A 312 0.22 0.97 -10.40
C THR A 312 -1.06 1.26 -9.61
N GLU A 313 -1.87 2.18 -10.14
CA GLU A 313 -3.19 2.50 -9.57
C GLU A 313 -4.11 1.25 -9.51
N ASP A 314 -4.05 0.38 -10.52
CA ASP A 314 -4.82 -0.87 -10.55
C ASP A 314 -4.38 -1.83 -9.43
N GLN A 315 -3.07 -1.98 -9.22
CA GLN A 315 -2.51 -2.80 -8.14
C GLN A 315 -2.95 -2.26 -6.77
N TYR A 316 -2.85 -0.94 -6.59
CA TYR A 316 -3.28 -0.23 -5.39
C TYR A 316 -4.75 -0.52 -5.03
N TYR A 317 -5.69 -0.35 -5.99
CA TYR A 317 -7.10 -0.61 -5.72
C TYR A 317 -7.42 -2.09 -5.53
N MET A 318 -6.72 -2.98 -6.24
CA MET A 318 -6.87 -4.42 -6.03
C MET A 318 -6.53 -4.81 -4.59
N MET A 319 -5.42 -4.31 -4.05
CA MET A 319 -5.00 -4.59 -2.67
C MET A 319 -6.02 -4.07 -1.64
N ARG A 320 -6.61 -2.89 -1.86
CA ARG A 320 -7.61 -2.28 -0.95
C ARG A 320 -8.99 -2.93 -0.98
N LYS A 321 -9.42 -3.48 -2.12
CA LYS A 321 -10.76 -4.09 -2.27
C LYS A 321 -11.03 -5.24 -1.28
N TYR A 322 -9.98 -5.92 -0.82
CA TYR A 322 -10.12 -7.06 0.09
C TYR A 322 -10.32 -6.69 1.56
N LYS A 323 -10.12 -5.43 1.94
CA LYS A 323 -10.13 -5.00 3.36
C LYS A 323 -11.17 -3.94 3.72
N ASN A 324 -11.72 -3.22 2.74
CA ASN A 324 -12.78 -2.24 2.95
C ASN A 324 -14.14 -2.91 3.24
N GLN A 325 -14.28 -3.53 4.42
CA GLN A 325 -15.57 -3.91 4.99
C GLN A 325 -16.04 -2.82 5.96
N ALA A 326 -17.00 -2.02 5.47
CA ALA A 326 -17.98 -1.24 6.23
C ALA A 326 -17.47 -0.25 7.30
N THR A 327 -16.94 0.90 6.87
CA THR A 327 -17.11 2.13 7.67
C THR A 327 -18.57 2.56 7.55
N ILE A 328 -19.25 2.74 8.68
CA ILE A 328 -20.62 3.27 8.70
C ILE A 328 -20.58 4.65 8.02
N PRO A 329 -21.55 5.02 7.17
CA PRO A 329 -21.56 6.36 6.60
C PRO A 329 -21.78 7.41 7.70
N PRO A 330 -21.29 8.65 7.52
CA PRO A 330 -21.57 9.73 8.47
C PRO A 330 -23.08 9.89 8.70
N PRO A 331 -23.52 10.24 9.93
CA PRO A 331 -24.92 10.46 10.21
C PRO A 331 -25.44 11.63 9.38
N ARG A 332 -26.64 11.48 8.82
CA ARG A 332 -27.26 12.56 8.03
C ARG A 332 -27.63 13.73 8.95
N PRO A 333 -27.46 14.98 8.50
CA PRO A 333 -27.99 16.14 9.22
C PRO A 333 -29.48 15.97 9.53
N PRO A 334 -29.97 16.43 10.70
CA PRO A 334 -31.38 16.45 11.01
C PRO A 334 -32.17 17.24 9.95
N LYS A 335 -33.39 16.78 9.63
CA LYS A 335 -34.30 17.57 8.79
C LYS A 335 -34.78 18.77 9.60
N VAL A 336 -34.45 19.98 9.14
CA VAL A 336 -35.02 21.21 9.71
C VAL A 336 -36.49 21.26 9.33
N HIS A 337 -37.39 21.05 10.30
CA HIS A 337 -38.79 21.41 10.13
C HIS A 337 -38.90 22.92 10.31
N LEU A 338 -38.98 23.66 9.21
CA LEU A 338 -39.45 25.05 9.25
C LEU A 338 -40.88 25.01 9.78
N VAL A 339 -41.05 25.31 11.07
CA VAL A 339 -42.37 25.62 11.61
C VAL A 339 -42.72 26.97 10.99
N GLU A 340 -43.59 26.95 9.97
CA GLU A 340 -44.25 28.16 9.50
C GLU A 340 -44.96 28.78 10.71
N GLU A 341 -44.56 29.99 11.07
CA GLU A 341 -45.25 30.80 12.06
C GLU A 341 -46.70 31.02 11.57
N SER A 342 -47.64 30.35 12.22
CA SER A 342 -49.06 30.64 12.09
C SER A 342 -49.31 32.06 12.58
N LYS A 343 -49.68 32.93 11.63
CA LYS A 343 -50.06 34.33 11.82
C LYS A 343 -51.38 34.50 12.56
#